data_AF-I3E6R2-F1
#
_entry.id   AF-I3E6R2-F1
#
_cell.length_a   1.000
_cell.length_b   1.000
_cell.length_c   1.000
_cell.angle_alpha   90.00
_cell.angle_beta   90.00
_cell.angle_gamma   90.00
#
_symmetry.space_group_name_H-M   'P 1'
#
loop_
_entity.id
_entity.type
_entity.pdbx_description
1 polymer ?
#
loop_
_entity_poly.entity_id
_entity_poly.type
_entity_poly.pdbx_seq_one_letter_code
_entity_poly.pdbx_strand_id
1 'polypeptide(L)'
;MPVIKEINEMLSKQFWEFMGEIIRNTNQTKKVLYHYTSLDRFMGMIESNNLWMSKGNFLNDSSELIYIEKVANDTINKLENRIIEKYGNSGTDAIIRNDFIKQLKVAIGKFIHDITIDDFEVYVLSLTQNQDSLTLWYHYSKGDGYNIGFSTEALIDRMNEVKKRIEHEFNIFYGKVFYDKDQQEKMLMEALIRSFDCVYQFKDRFSFEEMAENLYHHFFLVITSFSIFFKHESFRNEEEYRIALTRRRDRKQETEVLFRARNGIVIPYIQIHFVEKLPVRHVTIGPKNNIAIAKNGVEYYLRNKGYNLDEITVSKSVATLRY
;
A
#
# COMPACT_ATOMS: atom_id res chain seq x y z
N MET A 1 23.51 16.57 -16.00
CA MET A 1 24.14 15.69 -17.01
C MET A 1 23.06 14.88 -17.72
N PRO A 2 23.04 14.82 -19.06
CA PRO A 2 22.03 14.08 -19.82
C PRO A 2 21.94 12.59 -19.46
N VAL A 3 23.08 11.95 -19.17
CA VAL A 3 23.16 10.51 -18.85
C VAL A 3 22.50 10.15 -17.52
N ILE A 4 22.71 10.93 -16.46
CA ILE A 4 22.06 10.69 -15.16
C ILE A 4 20.53 10.76 -15.28
N LYS A 5 20.03 11.72 -16.06
CA LYS A 5 18.59 11.85 -16.33
C LYS A 5 18.05 10.62 -17.07
N GLU A 6 18.77 10.16 -18.10
CA GLU A 6 18.45 8.94 -18.85
C GLU A 6 18.37 7.72 -17.93
N ILE A 7 19.38 7.52 -17.06
CA ILE A 7 19.39 6.42 -16.08
C ILE A 7 18.19 6.50 -15.14
N ASN A 8 17.87 7.67 -14.60
CA ASN A 8 16.73 7.84 -13.69
C ASN A 8 15.39 7.53 -14.35
N GLU A 9 15.18 7.99 -15.58
CA GLU A 9 13.97 7.69 -16.34
C GLU A 9 13.85 6.18 -16.57
N MET A 10 14.96 5.50 -16.91
CA MET A 10 14.99 4.04 -17.07
C MET A 10 14.72 3.30 -15.76
N LEU A 11 15.39 3.68 -14.66
CA LEU A 11 15.19 3.10 -13.33
C LEU A 11 13.73 3.23 -12.88
N SER A 12 13.14 4.42 -13.05
CA SER A 12 11.74 4.66 -12.69
C SER A 12 10.79 3.83 -13.55
N LYS A 13 10.98 3.86 -14.88
CA LYS A 13 10.13 3.12 -15.83
C LYS A 13 10.14 1.62 -15.54
N GLN A 14 11.33 1.01 -15.48
CA GLN A 14 11.44 -0.43 -15.26
C GLN A 14 10.87 -0.86 -13.92
N PHE A 15 11.02 -0.03 -12.88
CA PHE A 15 10.51 -0.32 -11.56
C PHE A 15 8.97 -0.30 -11.57
N TRP A 16 8.36 0.72 -12.16
CA TRP A 16 6.90 0.80 -12.21
C TRP A 16 6.25 -0.23 -13.14
N GLU A 17 6.92 -0.64 -14.22
CA GLU A 17 6.51 -1.77 -15.05
C GLU A 17 6.51 -3.07 -14.23
N PHE A 18 7.63 -3.37 -13.56
CA PHE A 18 7.76 -4.54 -12.69
C PHE A 18 6.72 -4.57 -11.55
N MET A 19 6.54 -3.44 -10.88
CA MET A 19 5.53 -3.29 -9.82
C MET A 19 4.10 -3.44 -10.37
N GLY A 20 3.84 -2.96 -11.59
CA GLY A 20 2.57 -3.14 -12.27
C GLY A 20 2.26 -4.62 -12.54
N GLU A 21 3.25 -5.36 -13.04
CA GLU A 21 3.11 -6.80 -13.33
C GLU A 21 2.82 -7.61 -12.07
N ILE A 22 3.51 -7.32 -10.97
CA ILE A 22 3.47 -8.19 -9.79
C ILE A 22 2.40 -7.75 -8.78
N ILE A 23 2.38 -6.47 -8.42
CA ILE A 23 1.56 -5.96 -7.32
C ILE A 23 0.18 -5.50 -7.81
N ARG A 24 0.08 -4.94 -9.03
CA ARG A 24 -1.19 -4.45 -9.56
C ARG A 24 -2.06 -5.51 -10.23
N ASN A 25 -1.51 -6.69 -10.57
CA ASN A 25 -2.13 -7.84 -11.24
C ASN A 25 -3.58 -7.58 -11.70
N THR A 26 -3.69 -6.84 -12.81
CA THR A 26 -4.90 -6.23 -13.35
C THR A 26 -5.94 -7.25 -13.85
N ASN A 27 -5.55 -8.51 -14.03
CA ASN A 27 -6.49 -9.57 -14.39
C ASN A 27 -7.40 -9.99 -13.23
N GLN A 28 -7.04 -9.67 -11.97
CA GLN A 28 -7.91 -9.89 -10.81
C GLN A 28 -8.69 -8.65 -10.38
N THR A 29 -8.39 -7.46 -10.91
CA THR A 29 -9.01 -6.19 -10.50
C THR A 29 -10.37 -5.92 -11.14
N LYS A 30 -10.90 -6.84 -11.97
CA LYS A 30 -12.30 -6.80 -12.44
C LYS A 30 -13.35 -7.19 -11.37
N LYS A 31 -12.95 -7.26 -10.10
CA LYS A 31 -13.76 -7.75 -8.97
C LYS A 31 -14.18 -6.62 -8.02
N VAL A 32 -15.07 -6.96 -7.09
CA VAL A 32 -15.37 -6.15 -5.91
C VAL A 32 -14.34 -6.43 -4.81
N LEU A 33 -13.86 -5.38 -4.15
CA LEU A 33 -12.99 -5.46 -2.99
C LEU A 33 -13.67 -4.87 -1.76
N TYR A 34 -13.54 -5.53 -0.62
CA TYR A 34 -14.28 -5.25 0.60
C TYR A 34 -13.43 -4.55 1.65
N HIS A 35 -13.95 -3.47 2.22
CA HIS A 35 -13.38 -2.82 3.40
C HIS A 35 -14.22 -3.14 4.64
N TYR A 36 -13.64 -3.80 5.64
CA TYR A 36 -14.29 -4.09 6.91
C TYR A 36 -14.15 -2.92 7.87
N THR A 37 -15.26 -2.47 8.44
CA THR A 37 -15.28 -1.25 9.26
C THR A 37 -16.46 -1.23 10.24
N SER A 38 -16.51 -0.22 11.11
CA SER A 38 -17.64 -0.03 12.03
C SER A 38 -18.81 0.67 11.33
N LEU A 39 -20.02 0.58 11.90
CA LEU A 39 -21.20 1.26 11.37
C LEU A 39 -20.98 2.77 11.20
N ASP A 40 -20.42 3.44 12.21
CA ASP A 40 -20.20 4.90 12.16
C ASP A 40 -19.25 5.30 11.03
N ARG A 41 -18.22 4.48 10.76
CA ARG A 41 -17.28 4.73 9.67
C ARG A 41 -17.92 4.46 8.32
N PHE A 42 -18.71 3.39 8.21
CA PHE A 42 -19.52 3.13 7.01
C PHE A 42 -20.41 4.34 6.72
N MET A 43 -21.18 4.82 7.70
CA MET A 43 -22.02 5.99 7.53
C MET A 43 -21.18 7.20 7.13
N GLY A 44 -20.15 7.55 7.89
CA GLY A 44 -19.29 8.70 7.62
C GLY A 44 -18.66 8.70 6.22
N MET A 45 -18.17 7.56 5.72
CA MET A 45 -17.64 7.42 4.36
C MET A 45 -18.73 7.68 3.29
N ILE A 46 -19.93 7.14 3.50
CA ILE A 46 -21.07 7.31 2.58
C ILE A 46 -21.60 8.74 2.58
N GLU A 47 -21.67 9.42 3.73
CA GLU A 47 -22.20 10.79 3.84
C GLU A 47 -21.28 11.82 3.20
N SER A 48 -19.98 11.63 3.37
CA SER A 48 -18.97 12.60 2.94
C SER A 48 -18.41 12.33 1.55
N ASN A 49 -18.71 11.17 0.96
CA ASN A 49 -18.03 10.64 -0.23
C ASN A 49 -16.50 10.59 -0.06
N ASN A 50 -16.04 10.31 1.16
CA ASN A 50 -14.63 10.29 1.49
C ASN A 50 -14.15 8.85 1.72
N LEU A 51 -12.99 8.52 1.16
CA LEU A 51 -12.22 7.36 1.61
C LEU A 51 -11.43 7.71 2.85
N TRP A 52 -11.56 6.90 3.89
CA TRP A 52 -10.86 7.11 5.16
C TRP A 52 -9.62 6.24 5.19
N MET A 53 -8.44 6.86 5.25
CA MET A 53 -7.16 6.17 5.20
C MET A 53 -6.43 6.32 6.52
N SER A 54 -6.13 5.19 7.18
CA SER A 54 -5.53 5.18 8.52
C SER A 54 -4.03 5.36 8.42
N LYS A 55 -3.43 6.07 9.37
CA LYS A 55 -1.97 6.15 9.44
C LYS A 55 -1.37 4.78 9.75
N GLY A 56 -0.38 4.37 8.96
CA GLY A 56 0.19 3.02 8.94
C GLY A 56 0.82 2.60 10.26
N ASN A 57 1.50 3.50 10.96
CA ASN A 57 2.11 3.25 12.28
C ASN A 57 1.07 2.93 13.38
N PHE A 58 -0.22 3.18 13.12
CA PHE A 58 -1.33 2.97 14.05
C PHE A 58 -2.27 1.84 13.60
N LEU A 59 -1.81 1.01 12.66
CA LEU A 59 -2.48 -0.24 12.33
C LEU A 59 -2.28 -1.27 13.47
N ASN A 60 -3.00 -2.39 13.40
CA ASN A 60 -2.97 -3.41 14.45
C ASN A 60 -1.58 -4.02 14.67
N ASP A 61 -0.67 -3.87 13.71
CA ASP A 61 0.74 -4.23 13.81
C ASP A 61 1.60 -2.98 13.61
N SER A 62 2.15 -2.45 14.70
CA SER A 62 3.04 -1.28 14.66
C SER A 62 4.39 -1.57 14.00
N SER A 63 4.75 -2.85 13.81
CA SER A 63 5.99 -3.26 13.15
C SER A 63 5.85 -3.41 11.64
N GLU A 64 4.63 -3.27 11.10
CA GLU A 64 4.32 -3.59 9.72
C GLU A 64 5.17 -2.81 8.71
N LEU A 65 5.27 -1.48 8.84
CA LEU A 65 6.02 -0.66 7.89
C LEU A 65 7.55 -0.85 8.00
N ILE A 66 8.03 -1.34 9.15
CA ILE A 66 9.46 -1.58 9.37
C ILE A 66 9.86 -3.04 9.10
N TYR A 67 8.89 -3.95 8.90
CA TYR A 67 9.14 -5.36 8.56
C TYR A 67 10.05 -5.53 7.34
N ILE A 68 9.97 -4.60 6.38
CA ILE A 68 10.82 -4.58 5.19
C ILE A 68 12.32 -4.60 5.51
N GLU A 69 12.74 -4.05 6.65
CA GLU A 69 14.15 -4.02 7.05
C GLU A 69 14.73 -5.43 7.15
N LYS A 70 13.96 -6.35 7.77
CA LYS A 70 14.36 -7.75 7.90
C LYS A 70 14.51 -8.42 6.54
N VAL A 71 13.51 -8.26 5.67
CA VAL A 71 13.52 -8.83 4.31
C VAL A 71 14.68 -8.26 3.48
N ALA A 72 14.93 -6.96 3.59
CA ALA A 72 15.98 -6.28 2.85
C ALA A 72 17.38 -6.73 3.30
N ASN A 73 17.63 -6.83 4.60
CA ASN A 73 18.90 -7.30 5.13
C ASN A 73 19.21 -8.74 4.71
N ASP A 74 18.21 -9.62 4.76
CA ASP A 74 18.36 -11.01 4.29
C ASP A 74 18.63 -11.09 2.77
N THR A 75 18.04 -10.17 2.00
CA THR A 75 18.20 -10.09 0.55
C THR A 75 19.56 -9.52 0.14
N ILE A 76 20.08 -8.51 0.84
CA ILE A 76 21.35 -7.83 0.48
C ILE A 76 22.53 -8.80 0.43
N ASN A 77 22.64 -9.71 1.39
CA ASN A 77 23.74 -10.69 1.42
C ASN A 77 23.71 -11.60 0.17
N LYS A 78 22.52 -12.01 -0.25
CA LYS A 78 22.34 -12.82 -1.47
C LYS A 78 22.56 -12.00 -2.74
N LEU A 79 22.22 -10.72 -2.71
CA LEU A 79 22.36 -9.79 -3.85
C LEU A 79 23.83 -9.58 -4.19
N GLU A 80 24.67 -9.34 -3.19
CA GLU A 80 26.10 -9.13 -3.38
C GLU A 80 26.77 -10.32 -4.08
N ASN A 81 26.47 -11.54 -3.64
CA ASN A 81 26.96 -12.77 -4.28
C ASN A 81 26.50 -12.88 -5.73
N ARG A 82 25.22 -12.63 -6.03
CA ARG A 82 24.70 -12.68 -7.40
C ARG A 82 25.34 -11.65 -8.33
N ILE A 83 25.61 -10.45 -7.83
CA ILE A 83 26.33 -9.42 -8.60
C ILE A 83 27.75 -9.88 -8.88
N ILE A 84 28.46 -10.41 -7.87
CA ILE A 84 29.83 -10.93 -8.03
C ILE A 84 29.89 -12.06 -9.06
N GLU A 85 28.96 -13.02 -9.00
CA GLU A 85 28.90 -14.15 -9.93
C GLU A 85 28.69 -13.70 -11.38
N LYS A 86 27.87 -12.66 -11.61
CA LYS A 86 27.52 -12.18 -12.95
C LYS A 86 28.53 -11.18 -13.53
N TYR A 87 29.09 -10.30 -12.70
CA TYR A 87 29.88 -9.14 -13.14
C TYR A 87 31.34 -9.16 -12.68
N GLY A 88 31.70 -10.04 -11.74
CA GLY A 88 33.03 -10.10 -11.15
C GLY A 88 33.19 -9.22 -9.89
N ASN A 89 34.41 -9.27 -9.32
CA ASN A 89 34.76 -8.60 -8.06
C ASN A 89 36.06 -7.78 -8.15
N SER A 90 36.41 -7.27 -9.32
CA SER A 90 37.69 -6.59 -9.55
C SER A 90 37.52 -5.20 -10.15
N GLY A 91 38.45 -4.30 -9.85
CA GLY A 91 38.54 -2.98 -10.45
C GLY A 91 37.23 -2.19 -10.35
N THR A 92 36.79 -1.63 -11.47
CA THR A 92 35.58 -0.82 -11.57
C THR A 92 34.33 -1.60 -11.10
N ASP A 93 34.21 -2.90 -11.39
CA ASP A 93 33.00 -3.67 -11.03
C ASP A 93 32.80 -3.76 -9.51
N ALA A 94 33.89 -3.86 -8.74
CA ALA A 94 33.82 -3.84 -7.28
C ALA A 94 33.41 -2.48 -6.73
N ILE A 95 33.89 -1.38 -7.33
CA ILE A 95 33.57 0.00 -6.91
C ILE A 95 32.06 0.25 -7.09
N ILE A 96 31.55 -0.01 -8.30
CA ILE A 96 30.14 0.14 -8.67
C ILE A 96 29.24 -0.65 -7.72
N ARG A 97 29.58 -1.92 -7.45
CA ARG A 97 28.83 -2.76 -6.52
C ARG A 97 28.83 -2.19 -5.12
N ASN A 98 29.99 -1.81 -4.59
CA ASN A 98 30.11 -1.31 -3.23
C ASN A 98 29.28 -0.02 -3.05
N ASP A 99 29.32 0.89 -4.01
CA ASP A 99 28.55 2.13 -3.96
C ASP A 99 27.04 1.88 -4.13
N PHE A 100 26.64 0.99 -5.03
CA PHE A 100 25.24 0.57 -5.17
C PHE A 100 24.68 0.00 -3.86
N ILE A 101 25.41 -0.94 -3.24
CA ILE A 101 25.02 -1.55 -1.96
C ILE A 101 25.04 -0.51 -0.83
N LYS A 102 26.00 0.42 -0.82
CA LYS A 102 26.07 1.53 0.14
C LYS A 102 24.82 2.42 0.04
N GLN A 103 24.44 2.86 -1.16
CA GLN A 103 23.25 3.70 -1.33
C GLN A 103 21.96 2.96 -0.95
N LEU A 104 21.87 1.66 -1.25
CA LEU A 104 20.75 0.82 -0.79
C LEU A 104 20.66 0.79 0.74
N LYS A 105 21.77 0.54 1.43
CA LYS A 105 21.83 0.54 2.91
C LYS A 105 21.46 1.90 3.51
N VAL A 106 21.96 3.00 2.92
CA VAL A 106 21.60 4.36 3.33
C VAL A 106 20.11 4.61 3.16
N ALA A 107 19.52 4.22 2.02
CA ALA A 107 18.10 4.38 1.77
C ALA A 107 17.23 3.58 2.75
N ILE A 108 17.59 2.34 3.06
CA ILE A 108 16.90 1.52 4.07
C ILE A 108 16.98 2.21 5.44
N GLY A 109 18.17 2.58 5.90
CA GLY A 109 18.35 3.22 7.19
C GLY A 109 17.57 4.53 7.30
N LYS A 110 17.56 5.35 6.24
CA LYS A 110 16.80 6.60 6.21
C LYS A 110 15.29 6.37 6.19
N PHE A 111 14.81 5.38 5.44
CA PHE A 111 13.40 5.01 5.45
C PHE A 111 12.93 4.59 6.84
N ILE A 112 13.67 3.70 7.52
CA ILE A 112 13.33 3.25 8.87
C ILE A 112 13.37 4.40 9.87
N HIS A 113 14.39 5.25 9.79
CA HIS A 113 14.47 6.45 10.61
C HIS A 113 13.25 7.36 10.41
N ASP A 114 12.93 7.72 9.17
CA ASP A 114 11.86 8.66 8.84
C ASP A 114 10.47 8.14 9.22
N ILE A 115 10.23 6.83 9.09
CA ILE A 115 9.00 6.18 9.58
C ILE A 115 8.92 6.24 11.12
N THR A 116 10.06 6.05 11.80
CA THR A 116 10.11 5.98 13.27
C THR A 116 9.92 7.35 13.92
N ILE A 117 10.55 8.40 13.37
CA ILE A 117 10.39 9.78 13.86
C ILE A 117 9.19 10.51 13.24
N ASP A 118 8.44 9.79 12.40
CA ASP A 118 7.19 10.24 11.77
C ASP A 118 7.37 11.36 10.70
N ASP A 119 8.58 11.51 10.15
CA ASP A 119 8.90 12.45 9.06
C ASP A 119 8.47 11.93 7.68
N PHE A 120 8.24 10.63 7.56
CA PHE A 120 7.63 10.01 6.39
C PHE A 120 6.35 9.30 6.82
N GLU A 121 5.22 9.76 6.29
CA GLU A 121 3.90 9.29 6.69
C GLU A 121 3.32 8.39 5.60
N VAL A 122 2.77 7.25 6.01
CA VAL A 122 2.04 6.31 5.15
C VAL A 122 0.60 6.23 5.66
N TYR A 123 -0.37 6.45 4.78
CA TYR A 123 -1.79 6.29 5.07
C TYR A 123 -2.36 5.18 4.21
N VAL A 124 -3.10 4.24 4.80
CA VAL A 124 -3.52 2.99 4.16
C VAL A 124 -5.04 2.82 4.26
N LEU A 125 -5.63 2.42 3.14
CA LEU A 125 -6.92 1.75 3.07
C LEU A 125 -6.68 0.27 2.78
N SER A 126 -7.04 -0.58 3.73
CA SER A 126 -7.00 -2.04 3.56
C SER A 126 -8.31 -2.57 3.00
N LEU A 127 -8.22 -3.31 1.91
CA LEU A 127 -9.31 -3.99 1.23
C LEU A 127 -9.02 -5.49 1.19
N THR A 128 -10.02 -6.33 0.91
CA THR A 128 -9.84 -7.77 0.72
C THR A 128 -10.77 -8.30 -0.36
N GLN A 129 -10.44 -9.44 -0.96
CA GLN A 129 -11.38 -10.16 -1.84
C GLN A 129 -12.46 -10.91 -1.05
N ASN A 130 -12.27 -11.10 0.25
CA ASN A 130 -13.12 -11.93 1.08
C ASN A 130 -14.31 -11.14 1.64
N GLN A 131 -15.50 -11.39 1.10
CA GLN A 131 -16.73 -10.71 1.52
C GLN A 131 -17.18 -11.09 2.94
N ASP A 132 -16.87 -12.29 3.45
CA ASP A 132 -17.48 -12.78 4.69
C ASP A 132 -16.50 -13.58 5.56
N SER A 133 -15.43 -12.92 5.99
CA SER A 133 -14.35 -13.49 6.80
C SER A 133 -14.63 -13.29 8.29
N LEU A 134 -14.81 -14.39 9.04
CA LEU A 134 -14.90 -14.37 10.50
C LEU A 134 -13.74 -13.61 11.13
N THR A 135 -12.52 -13.92 10.71
CA THR A 135 -11.29 -13.27 11.19
C THR A 135 -11.38 -11.76 11.05
N LEU A 136 -11.76 -11.26 9.87
CA LEU A 136 -11.88 -9.83 9.63
C LEU A 136 -13.04 -9.19 10.41
N TRP A 137 -14.17 -9.88 10.54
CA TRP A 137 -15.29 -9.41 11.39
C TRP A 137 -14.84 -9.19 12.84
N TYR A 138 -14.10 -10.13 13.42
CA TYR A 138 -13.63 -9.99 14.80
C TYR A 138 -12.60 -8.87 14.96
N HIS A 139 -11.58 -8.81 14.10
CA HIS A 139 -10.50 -7.83 14.23
C HIS A 139 -10.97 -6.40 13.89
N TYR A 140 -11.76 -6.24 12.83
CA TYR A 140 -12.02 -4.92 12.28
C TYR A 140 -13.33 -4.30 12.73
N SER A 141 -14.30 -5.11 13.15
CA SER A 141 -15.63 -4.62 13.45
C SER A 141 -16.32 -5.34 14.61
N LYS A 142 -15.58 -6.09 15.43
CA LYS A 142 -16.07 -6.83 16.62
C LYS A 142 -17.29 -7.73 16.37
N GLY A 143 -17.55 -8.08 15.12
CA GLY A 143 -18.71 -8.84 14.65
C GLY A 143 -20.00 -8.05 14.40
N ASP A 144 -20.10 -6.77 14.80
CA ASP A 144 -21.32 -5.95 14.70
C ASP A 144 -21.21 -4.75 13.74
N GLY A 145 -20.08 -4.58 13.07
CA GLY A 145 -19.95 -3.59 11.99
C GLY A 145 -20.37 -4.12 10.62
N TYR A 146 -19.77 -3.54 9.58
CA TYR A 146 -20.18 -3.67 8.19
C TYR A 146 -18.95 -3.82 7.32
N ASN A 147 -19.11 -4.41 6.13
CA ASN A 147 -18.13 -4.22 5.08
C ASN A 147 -18.74 -3.56 3.86
N ILE A 148 -17.89 -2.80 3.16
CA ILE A 148 -18.24 -2.06 1.96
C ILE A 148 -17.49 -2.69 0.80
N GLY A 149 -18.22 -3.31 -0.12
CA GLY A 149 -17.66 -3.82 -1.37
C GLY A 149 -17.64 -2.72 -2.42
N PHE A 150 -16.44 -2.30 -2.83
CA PHE A 150 -16.22 -1.32 -3.88
C PHE A 150 -15.98 -1.99 -5.23
N SER A 151 -16.51 -1.41 -6.31
CA SER A 151 -16.00 -1.69 -7.65
C SER A 151 -14.53 -1.27 -7.71
N THR A 152 -13.63 -2.23 -7.87
CA THR A 152 -12.17 -1.97 -7.82
C THR A 152 -11.73 -1.05 -8.97
N GLU A 153 -12.25 -1.28 -10.17
CA GLU A 153 -11.95 -0.47 -11.36
C GLU A 153 -12.34 1.00 -11.13
N ALA A 154 -13.62 1.26 -10.82
CA ALA A 154 -14.10 2.61 -10.57
C ALA A 154 -13.43 3.27 -9.35
N LEU A 155 -13.03 2.49 -8.35
CA LEU A 155 -12.26 3.00 -7.20
C LEU A 155 -10.86 3.47 -7.63
N ILE A 156 -10.16 2.68 -8.43
CA ILE A 156 -8.82 3.01 -8.94
C ILE A 156 -8.91 4.22 -9.89
N ASP A 157 -9.90 4.28 -10.77
CA ASP A 157 -10.10 5.41 -11.69
C ASP A 157 -10.26 6.73 -10.94
N ARG A 158 -11.09 6.75 -9.89
CA ARG A 158 -11.28 7.92 -9.05
C ARG A 158 -10.03 8.28 -8.24
N MET A 159 -9.28 7.29 -7.77
CA MET A 159 -7.98 7.55 -7.14
C MET A 159 -6.98 8.15 -8.13
N ASN A 160 -7.00 7.75 -9.41
CA ASN A 160 -6.16 8.34 -10.45
C ASN A 160 -6.58 9.78 -10.78
N GLU A 161 -7.86 10.11 -10.71
CA GLU A 161 -8.34 11.49 -10.81
C GLU A 161 -7.89 12.34 -9.62
N VAL A 162 -8.04 11.79 -8.41
CA VAL A 162 -7.57 12.44 -7.17
C VAL A 162 -6.08 12.70 -7.21
N LYS A 163 -5.28 11.77 -7.77
CA LYS A 163 -3.83 11.90 -7.90
C LYS A 163 -3.42 13.27 -8.45
N LYS A 164 -4.09 13.74 -9.50
CA LYS A 164 -3.80 15.04 -10.13
C LYS A 164 -4.00 16.23 -9.18
N ARG A 165 -4.87 16.10 -8.18
CA ARG A 165 -5.17 17.16 -7.20
C ARG A 165 -4.27 17.14 -5.98
N ILE A 166 -3.63 16.00 -5.69
CA ILE A 166 -2.85 15.81 -4.46
C ILE A 166 -1.40 15.41 -4.72
N GLU A 167 -0.92 15.41 -5.97
CA GLU A 167 0.43 14.94 -6.33
C GLU A 167 1.57 15.78 -5.74
N HIS A 168 1.30 17.04 -5.40
CA HIS A 168 2.24 17.90 -4.66
C HIS A 168 2.44 17.45 -3.22
N GLU A 169 1.46 16.75 -2.66
CA GLU A 169 1.45 16.29 -1.28
C GLU A 169 1.79 14.80 -1.20
N PHE A 170 1.05 13.94 -1.91
CA PHE A 170 1.11 12.49 -1.80
C PHE A 170 1.61 11.79 -3.06
N ASN A 171 2.35 10.70 -2.85
CA ASN A 171 2.46 9.62 -3.83
C ASN A 171 1.37 8.58 -3.57
N ILE A 172 0.87 7.93 -4.63
CA ILE A 172 -0.20 6.92 -4.54
C ILE A 172 0.33 5.55 -4.96
N PHE A 173 0.07 4.56 -4.13
CA PHE A 173 0.37 3.16 -4.38
C PHE A 173 -0.90 2.34 -4.23
N TYR A 174 -1.06 1.30 -5.02
CA TYR A 174 -2.11 0.31 -4.80
C TYR A 174 -1.71 -1.06 -5.32
N GLY A 175 -2.23 -2.10 -4.68
CA GLY A 175 -1.98 -3.49 -5.08
C GLY A 175 -2.08 -4.48 -3.95
N LYS A 176 -1.78 -5.74 -4.26
CA LYS A 176 -1.86 -6.86 -3.32
C LYS A 176 -0.73 -6.84 -2.29
N VAL A 177 -1.04 -7.33 -1.10
CA VAL A 177 -0.07 -7.61 -0.06
C VAL A 177 0.48 -9.03 -0.22
N PHE A 178 1.78 -9.18 0.00
CA PHE A 178 2.54 -10.41 -0.07
C PHE A 178 2.95 -10.83 1.34
N TYR A 179 2.76 -12.11 1.65
CA TYR A 179 2.94 -12.66 2.99
C TYR A 179 4.06 -13.70 3.09
N ASP A 180 4.36 -14.35 1.96
CA ASP A 180 5.36 -15.41 1.88
C ASP A 180 6.76 -14.81 1.81
N LYS A 181 7.61 -15.13 2.78
CA LYS A 181 8.94 -14.52 2.91
C LYS A 181 9.84 -14.82 1.71
N ASP A 182 9.82 -16.03 1.19
CA ASP A 182 10.65 -16.42 0.05
C ASP A 182 10.22 -15.69 -1.23
N GLN A 183 8.91 -15.52 -1.42
CA GLN A 183 8.36 -14.71 -2.50
C GLN A 183 8.77 -13.24 -2.36
N GLN A 184 8.70 -12.68 -1.16
CA GLN A 184 9.10 -11.29 -0.88
C GLN A 184 10.59 -11.06 -1.18
N GLU A 185 11.47 -11.93 -0.68
CA GLU A 185 12.91 -11.87 -0.96
C GLU A 185 13.20 -12.00 -2.46
N LYS A 186 12.49 -12.91 -3.16
CA LYS A 186 12.64 -13.06 -4.62
C LYS A 186 12.23 -11.79 -5.36
N MET A 187 11.10 -11.17 -5.00
CA MET A 187 10.62 -9.93 -5.63
C MET A 187 11.57 -8.76 -5.40
N LEU A 188 12.04 -8.58 -4.17
CA LEU A 188 13.02 -7.54 -3.85
C LEU A 188 14.34 -7.78 -4.58
N MET A 189 14.82 -9.03 -4.59
CA MET A 189 16.03 -9.42 -5.33
C MET A 189 15.92 -9.08 -6.81
N GLU A 190 14.80 -9.40 -7.45
CA GLU A 190 14.60 -9.12 -8.87
C GLU A 190 14.59 -7.60 -9.16
N ALA A 191 13.90 -6.81 -8.34
CA ALA A 191 13.91 -5.35 -8.46
C ALA A 191 15.33 -4.77 -8.32
N LEU A 192 16.11 -5.27 -7.34
CA LEU A 192 17.47 -4.81 -7.09
C LEU A 192 18.44 -5.23 -8.20
N ILE A 193 18.33 -6.45 -8.73
CA ILE A 193 19.14 -6.89 -9.88
C ILE A 193 18.82 -6.06 -11.12
N ARG A 194 17.53 -5.83 -11.45
CA ARG A 194 17.15 -4.95 -12.59
C ARG A 194 17.70 -3.53 -12.42
N SER A 195 17.69 -3.03 -11.18
CA SER A 195 18.28 -1.72 -10.85
C SER A 195 19.79 -1.72 -11.07
N PHE A 196 20.50 -2.77 -10.63
CA PHE A 196 21.93 -2.90 -10.83
C PHE A 196 22.30 -3.02 -12.31
N ASP A 197 21.63 -3.93 -13.04
CA ASP A 197 21.79 -4.11 -14.49
C ASP A 197 21.63 -2.77 -15.23
N CYS A 198 20.61 -1.99 -14.86
CA CYS A 198 20.34 -0.68 -15.45
C CYS A 198 21.43 0.35 -15.18
N VAL A 199 22.06 0.33 -14.01
CA VAL A 199 23.15 1.27 -13.67
C VAL A 199 24.45 0.82 -14.33
N TYR A 200 24.71 -0.49 -14.30
CA TYR A 200 25.92 -1.11 -14.81
C TYR A 200 26.11 -0.87 -16.32
N GLN A 201 25.02 -0.87 -17.12
CA GLN A 201 25.10 -0.61 -18.56
C GLN A 201 25.66 0.80 -18.91
N PHE A 202 25.62 1.74 -17.97
CA PHE A 202 26.14 3.10 -18.15
C PHE A 202 27.44 3.35 -17.38
N LYS A 203 28.07 2.32 -16.79
CA LYS A 203 29.15 2.47 -15.81
C LYS A 203 30.32 3.36 -16.23
N ASP A 204 30.62 3.43 -17.53
CA ASP A 204 31.72 4.22 -18.09
C ASP A 204 31.30 5.65 -18.50
N ARG A 205 30.03 6.03 -18.26
CA ARG A 205 29.42 7.30 -18.71
C ARG A 205 29.05 8.27 -17.57
N PHE A 206 29.35 7.91 -16.32
CA PHE A 206 29.12 8.74 -15.13
C PHE A 206 30.08 8.35 -14.01
N SER A 207 30.30 9.24 -13.02
CA SER A 207 30.95 8.86 -11.77
C SER A 207 29.92 8.47 -10.70
N PHE A 208 30.26 7.52 -9.83
CA PHE A 208 29.32 7.05 -8.81
C PHE A 208 28.93 8.14 -7.82
N GLU A 209 29.80 9.11 -7.58
CA GLU A 209 29.49 10.29 -6.78
C GLU A 209 28.34 11.11 -7.39
N GLU A 210 28.29 11.25 -8.72
CA GLU A 210 27.21 11.96 -9.44
C GLU A 210 25.88 11.20 -9.36
N MET A 211 25.93 9.87 -9.23
CA MET A 211 24.75 9.00 -9.22
C MET A 211 24.23 8.70 -7.81
N ALA A 212 25.03 8.96 -6.76
CA ALA A 212 24.73 8.56 -5.38
C ALA A 212 23.35 9.03 -4.89
N GLU A 213 23.02 10.31 -5.04
CA GLU A 213 21.74 10.89 -4.62
C GLU A 213 20.56 10.28 -5.39
N ASN A 214 20.73 10.08 -6.69
CA ASN A 214 19.72 9.50 -7.57
C ASN A 214 19.43 8.03 -7.24
N LEU A 215 20.48 7.24 -6.98
CA LEU A 215 20.37 5.88 -6.49
C LEU A 215 19.68 5.81 -5.13
N TYR A 216 20.05 6.69 -4.21
CA TYR A 216 19.38 6.80 -2.92
C TYR A 216 17.87 7.05 -3.08
N HIS A 217 17.47 7.99 -3.93
CA HIS A 217 16.05 8.26 -4.18
C HIS A 217 15.32 7.07 -4.82
N HIS A 218 15.96 6.41 -5.78
CA HIS A 218 15.46 5.19 -6.39
C HIS A 218 15.23 4.08 -5.34
N PHE A 219 16.24 3.79 -4.51
CA PHE A 219 16.10 2.79 -3.46
C PHE A 219 15.09 3.18 -2.39
N PHE A 220 14.99 4.46 -2.03
CA PHE A 220 13.97 4.93 -1.10
C PHE A 220 12.56 4.62 -1.64
N LEU A 221 12.32 4.84 -2.94
CA LEU A 221 11.07 4.47 -3.61
C LEU A 221 10.84 2.95 -3.63
N VAL A 222 11.88 2.15 -3.93
CA VAL A 222 11.82 0.69 -3.93
C VAL A 222 11.41 0.17 -2.54
N ILE A 223 12.12 0.59 -1.49
CA ILE A 223 11.85 0.19 -0.10
C ILE A 223 10.48 0.68 0.37
N THR A 224 10.10 1.92 0.04
CA THR A 224 8.75 2.45 0.33
C THR A 224 7.66 1.58 -0.28
N SER A 225 7.85 1.15 -1.53
CA SER A 225 6.82 0.37 -2.20
C SER A 225 6.70 -1.02 -1.57
N PHE A 226 7.82 -1.68 -1.30
CA PHE A 226 7.78 -3.00 -0.68
C PHE A 226 7.35 -2.96 0.79
N SER A 227 7.63 -1.91 1.55
CA SER A 227 7.13 -1.77 2.93
C SER A 227 5.61 -1.64 3.01
N ILE A 228 4.99 -1.05 1.99
CA ILE A 228 3.52 -0.95 1.89
C ILE A 228 2.90 -2.32 1.62
N PHE A 229 3.55 -3.17 0.80
CA PHE A 229 2.96 -4.40 0.28
C PHE A 229 3.55 -5.70 0.86
N PHE A 230 4.60 -5.65 1.67
CA PHE A 230 5.13 -6.82 2.37
C PHE A 230 4.61 -6.84 3.79
N LYS A 231 4.11 -8.01 4.20
CA LYS A 231 3.57 -8.24 5.53
C LYS A 231 4.02 -9.59 6.05
N HIS A 232 4.14 -9.72 7.36
CA HIS A 232 4.50 -11.00 7.97
C HIS A 232 3.42 -12.06 7.72
N GLU A 233 3.83 -13.32 7.54
CA GLU A 233 2.93 -14.44 7.20
C GLU A 233 1.78 -14.65 8.18
N SER A 234 1.98 -14.31 9.46
CA SER A 234 0.93 -14.42 10.50
C SER A 234 -0.34 -13.63 10.19
N PHE A 235 -0.27 -12.65 9.29
CA PHE A 235 -1.40 -11.82 8.86
C PHE A 235 -2.03 -12.27 7.54
N ARG A 236 -1.61 -13.42 6.98
CA ARG A 236 -2.08 -13.94 5.67
C ARG A 236 -3.61 -14.01 5.56
N ASN A 237 -4.31 -14.25 6.67
CA ASN A 237 -5.77 -14.30 6.75
C ASN A 237 -6.48 -12.97 6.43
N GLU A 238 -5.75 -11.85 6.37
CA GLU A 238 -6.34 -10.57 6.00
C GLU A 238 -6.54 -10.44 4.47
N GLU A 239 -5.77 -11.20 3.68
CA GLU A 239 -5.86 -11.25 2.21
C GLU A 239 -5.88 -9.85 1.59
N GLU A 240 -4.97 -8.97 2.07
CA GLU A 240 -5.07 -7.54 1.84
C GLU A 240 -4.75 -7.14 0.39
N TYR A 241 -5.55 -6.20 -0.10
CA TYR A 241 -5.25 -5.31 -1.19
C TYR A 241 -5.22 -3.89 -0.62
N ARG A 242 -4.14 -3.15 -0.84
CA ARG A 242 -3.96 -1.82 -0.26
C ARG A 242 -4.12 -0.74 -1.31
N ILE A 243 -4.69 0.37 -0.88
CA ILE A 243 -4.44 1.68 -1.47
C ILE A 243 -3.68 2.46 -0.40
N ALA A 244 -2.53 3.02 -0.75
CA ALA A 244 -1.67 3.75 0.18
C ALA A 244 -1.28 5.11 -0.39
N LEU A 245 -1.27 6.10 0.50
CA LEU A 245 -0.78 7.45 0.24
C LEU A 245 0.45 7.70 1.10
N THR A 246 1.53 8.17 0.50
CA THR A 246 2.75 8.53 1.24
C THR A 246 3.07 10.00 1.07
N ARG A 247 3.42 10.69 2.15
CA ARG A 247 3.96 12.05 2.08
C ARG A 247 5.16 12.20 3.01
N ARG A 248 6.05 13.12 2.67
CA ARG A 248 7.06 13.61 3.60
C ARG A 248 6.53 14.86 4.29
N ARG A 249 6.90 15.06 5.56
CA ARG A 249 6.43 16.22 6.34
C ARG A 249 6.90 17.57 5.81
N ASP A 250 8.02 17.60 5.09
CA ASP A 250 8.58 18.80 4.44
C ASP A 250 7.78 19.27 3.22
N ARG A 251 6.87 18.44 2.69
CA ARG A 251 5.95 18.84 1.61
C ARG A 251 4.85 19.76 2.13
N LYS A 252 4.23 20.51 1.22
CA LYS A 252 3.03 21.29 1.51
C LYS A 252 1.91 20.35 1.98
N GLN A 253 1.42 20.56 3.19
CA GLN A 253 0.36 19.75 3.79
C GLN A 253 -0.97 20.51 3.65
N GLU A 254 -1.81 20.09 2.71
CA GLU A 254 -3.16 20.66 2.53
C GLU A 254 -4.23 19.72 3.08
N THR A 255 -3.93 18.42 3.15
CA THR A 255 -4.85 17.43 3.66
C THR A 255 -4.79 17.37 5.19
N GLU A 256 -5.90 17.72 5.82
CA GLU A 256 -6.08 17.69 7.27
C GLU A 256 -5.95 16.27 7.83
N VAL A 257 -5.23 16.15 8.95
CA VAL A 257 -5.16 14.91 9.73
C VAL A 257 -6.26 14.93 10.79
N LEU A 258 -7.16 13.97 10.69
CA LEU A 258 -8.25 13.75 11.63
C LEU A 258 -7.90 12.62 12.60
N PHE A 259 -8.67 12.53 13.70
CA PHE A 259 -8.41 11.58 14.77
C PHE A 259 -9.69 10.83 15.15
N ARG A 260 -9.54 9.57 15.56
CA ARG A 260 -10.64 8.75 16.07
C ARG A 260 -10.16 7.84 17.18
N ALA A 261 -11.04 7.54 18.13
CA ALA A 261 -10.78 6.57 19.18
C ALA A 261 -11.09 5.15 18.70
N ARG A 262 -10.24 4.18 19.03
CA ARG A 262 -10.50 2.74 18.83
C ARG A 262 -9.71 1.94 19.84
N ASN A 263 -10.34 1.00 20.53
CA ASN A 263 -9.67 0.10 21.49
C ASN A 263 -8.76 0.83 22.50
N GLY A 264 -9.19 2.01 22.97
CA GLY A 264 -8.43 2.81 23.96
C GLY A 264 -7.28 3.64 23.39
N ILE A 265 -7.03 3.62 22.07
CA ILE A 265 -6.00 4.44 21.42
C ILE A 265 -6.59 5.48 20.48
N VAL A 266 -5.86 6.58 20.29
CA VAL A 266 -6.15 7.62 19.29
C VAL A 266 -5.47 7.23 17.98
N ILE A 267 -6.25 7.11 16.92
CA ILE A 267 -5.77 6.72 15.59
C ILE A 267 -5.87 7.93 14.64
N PRO A 268 -4.73 8.43 14.11
CA PRO A 268 -4.73 9.42 13.05
C PRO A 268 -5.20 8.82 11.73
N TYR A 269 -5.92 9.60 10.94
CA TYR A 269 -6.37 9.23 9.61
C TYR A 269 -6.59 10.47 8.75
N ILE A 270 -6.58 10.28 7.42
CA ILE A 270 -6.94 11.32 6.46
C ILE A 270 -8.22 10.91 5.72
N GLN A 271 -8.88 11.90 5.13
CA GLN A 271 -10.06 11.71 4.29
C GLN A 271 -9.76 12.18 2.87
N ILE A 272 -10.02 11.30 1.90
CA ILE A 272 -9.83 11.59 0.48
C ILE A 272 -11.19 11.74 -0.17
N HIS A 273 -11.52 12.97 -0.56
CA HIS A 273 -12.81 13.31 -1.11
C HIS A 273 -12.94 12.98 -2.59
N PHE A 274 -14.02 12.28 -2.96
CA PHE A 274 -14.41 12.06 -4.34
C PHE A 274 -15.56 12.98 -4.72
N VAL A 275 -15.46 13.59 -5.90
CA VAL A 275 -16.54 14.43 -6.46
C VAL A 275 -17.80 13.59 -6.69
N GLU A 276 -17.62 12.35 -7.14
CA GLU A 276 -18.68 11.36 -7.27
C GLU A 276 -18.87 10.52 -5.99
N LYS A 277 -20.09 10.00 -5.79
CA LYS A 277 -20.40 9.05 -4.71
C LYS A 277 -19.50 7.83 -4.78
N LEU A 278 -18.98 7.33 -3.65
CA LEU A 278 -18.13 6.13 -3.57
C LEU A 278 -18.66 4.97 -4.43
N PRO A 279 -17.79 4.15 -5.08
CA PRO A 279 -18.22 3.19 -6.08
C PRO A 279 -18.69 1.88 -5.42
N VAL A 280 -19.69 1.98 -4.54
CA VAL A 280 -20.22 0.89 -3.73
C VAL A 280 -21.03 -0.05 -4.63
N ARG A 281 -20.78 -1.36 -4.48
CA ARG A 281 -21.52 -2.47 -5.11
C ARG A 281 -22.13 -3.42 -4.10
N HIS A 282 -21.52 -3.52 -2.91
CA HIS A 282 -22.02 -4.37 -1.84
C HIS A 282 -21.94 -3.68 -0.49
N VAL A 283 -22.90 -3.98 0.38
CA VAL A 283 -22.78 -3.75 1.82
C VAL A 283 -23.15 -5.04 2.54
N THR A 284 -22.23 -5.59 3.32
CA THR A 284 -22.50 -6.80 4.11
C THR A 284 -22.61 -6.43 5.57
N ILE A 285 -23.68 -6.90 6.22
CA ILE A 285 -23.94 -6.69 7.65
C ILE A 285 -23.22 -7.78 8.45
N GLY A 286 -22.52 -7.38 9.51
CA GLY A 286 -21.80 -8.30 10.38
C GLY A 286 -22.68 -9.37 11.04
N PRO A 287 -22.06 -10.46 11.53
CA PRO A 287 -22.79 -11.60 12.06
C PRO A 287 -23.55 -11.33 13.39
N LYS A 288 -23.13 -10.37 14.23
CA LYS A 288 -23.81 -10.03 15.50
C LYS A 288 -25.06 -9.20 15.31
N ASN A 289 -25.15 -8.44 14.23
CA ASN A 289 -26.27 -7.56 13.89
C ASN A 289 -27.05 -8.07 12.67
N ASN A 290 -27.00 -9.39 12.43
CA ASN A 290 -27.62 -10.09 11.31
C ASN A 290 -29.15 -10.23 11.44
N ILE A 291 -29.85 -9.11 11.55
CA ILE A 291 -31.30 -9.02 11.72
C ILE A 291 -31.95 -8.27 10.54
N ALA A 292 -33.22 -8.59 10.23
CA ALA A 292 -33.91 -8.02 9.07
C ALA A 292 -33.98 -6.48 9.13
N ILE A 293 -34.17 -5.91 10.32
CA ILE A 293 -34.23 -4.45 10.51
C ILE A 293 -32.90 -3.75 10.17
N ALA A 294 -31.76 -4.39 10.39
CA ALA A 294 -30.45 -3.83 10.01
C ALA A 294 -30.34 -3.71 8.49
N LYS A 295 -30.78 -4.73 7.75
CA LYS A 295 -30.83 -4.70 6.28
C LYS A 295 -31.73 -3.58 5.76
N ASN A 296 -32.97 -3.53 6.25
CA ASN A 296 -33.93 -2.50 5.83
C ASN A 296 -33.40 -1.08 6.13
N GLY A 297 -32.74 -0.90 7.28
CA GLY A 297 -32.11 0.37 7.65
C GLY A 297 -31.01 0.80 6.69
N VAL A 298 -30.10 -0.11 6.31
CA VAL A 298 -29.04 0.18 5.33
C VAL A 298 -29.61 0.50 3.95
N GLU A 299 -30.57 -0.28 3.47
CA GLU A 299 -31.19 -0.04 2.16
C GLU A 299 -31.89 1.32 2.12
N TYR A 300 -32.67 1.63 3.16
CA TYR A 300 -33.31 2.94 3.30
C TYR A 300 -32.27 4.07 3.37
N TYR A 301 -31.21 3.90 4.15
CA TYR A 301 -30.13 4.86 4.28
C TYR A 301 -29.43 5.14 2.94
N LEU A 302 -28.97 4.09 2.24
CA LEU A 302 -28.31 4.21 0.94
C LEU A 302 -29.19 4.91 -0.10
N ARG A 303 -30.48 4.55 -0.16
CA ARG A 303 -31.46 5.20 -1.04
C ARG A 303 -31.56 6.70 -0.76
N ASN A 304 -31.66 7.09 0.52
CA ASN A 304 -31.71 8.50 0.92
C ASN A 304 -30.40 9.25 0.66
N LYS A 305 -29.26 8.56 0.65
CA LYS A 305 -27.96 9.11 0.21
C LYS A 305 -27.80 9.09 -1.31
N GLY A 306 -28.84 8.72 -2.05
CA GLY A 306 -28.91 8.78 -3.51
C GLY A 306 -28.19 7.64 -4.23
N TYR A 307 -27.93 6.51 -3.57
CA TYR A 307 -27.42 5.32 -4.23
C TYR A 307 -28.56 4.54 -4.90
N ASN A 308 -28.29 3.97 -6.08
CA ASN A 308 -29.22 3.10 -6.79
C ASN A 308 -29.15 1.68 -6.21
N LEU A 309 -30.23 1.21 -5.58
CA LEU A 309 -30.27 -0.13 -5.00
C LEU A 309 -30.37 -1.26 -6.04
N ASP A 310 -30.72 -0.96 -7.29
CA ASP A 310 -30.68 -1.95 -8.37
C ASP A 310 -29.23 -2.33 -8.74
N GLU A 311 -28.27 -1.51 -8.32
CA GLU A 311 -26.84 -1.66 -8.58
C GLU A 311 -26.02 -2.06 -7.35
N ILE A 312 -26.67 -2.16 -6.18
CA ILE A 312 -26.03 -2.43 -4.89
C ILE A 312 -26.74 -3.56 -4.17
N THR A 313 -25.98 -4.58 -3.82
CA THR A 313 -26.49 -5.68 -3.01
C THR A 313 -26.24 -5.43 -1.52
N VAL A 314 -27.30 -5.39 -0.72
CA VAL A 314 -27.21 -5.42 0.75
C VAL A 314 -27.48 -6.84 1.24
N SER A 315 -26.45 -7.45 1.83
CA SER A 315 -26.49 -8.82 2.34
C SER A 315 -26.17 -8.86 3.82
N LYS A 316 -26.42 -10.02 4.44
CA LYS A 316 -26.05 -10.28 5.82
C LYS A 316 -25.03 -11.40 5.82
N SER A 317 -24.05 -11.31 6.74
CA SER A 317 -23.05 -12.36 6.94
C SER A 317 -23.71 -13.72 7.15
N VAL A 318 -23.22 -14.77 6.50
CA VAL A 318 -23.62 -16.16 6.75
C VAL A 318 -22.69 -16.82 7.76
N ALA A 319 -21.57 -16.16 8.08
CA ALA A 319 -20.62 -16.63 9.06
C ALA A 319 -21.26 -16.72 10.47
N THR A 320 -21.35 -17.93 11.01
CA THR A 320 -21.83 -18.15 12.38
C THR A 320 -20.72 -17.89 13.39
N LEU A 321 -20.96 -16.99 14.33
CA LEU A 321 -20.06 -16.75 15.45
C LEU A 321 -19.97 -18.02 16.30
N ARG A 322 -18.75 -18.47 16.57
CA ARG A 322 -18.50 -19.51 17.57
C ARG A 322 -18.48 -18.83 18.94
N TYR A 323 -19.28 -19.36 19.87
CA TYR A 323 -19.36 -18.90 21.26
C TYR A 323 -18.18 -19.42 22.08
#